data_AF-V4RLC4-F1
#
_entry.id   AF-V4RLC4-F1
#
_cell.length_a   1.000
_cell.length_b   1.000
_cell.length_c   1.000
_cell.angle_alpha   90.00
_cell.angle_beta   90.00
_cell.angle_gamma   90.00
#
_symmetry.space_group_name_H-M   'P 1'
#
loop_
_entity.id
_entity.type
_entity.pdbx_description
1 polymer ?
#
loop_
_entity_poly.entity_id
_entity_poly.type
_entity_poly.pdbx_seq_one_letter_code
_entity_poly.pdbx_strand_id
1 'polypeptide(L)'
;MGKMNDETVPGLALLVLAAAVTWLSLDMGTGAAGATLKPNFFPLICAAGIAICGLVLFVRGVMKGEGRLPSLVDRRFAIVAGLLVVYYWWFQSIDFRVGAWVFALVTMLAFGIRSIRLLAAYPVILTAVLYFGFTDGFGVVLPSWN
;
A
#
# COMPACT_ATOMS: atom_id res chain seq x y z
N MET A 1 8.74 -33.91 7.47
CA MET A 1 7.91 -32.88 6.83
C MET A 1 8.09 -31.61 7.66
N GLY A 2 8.98 -30.72 7.25
CA GLY A 2 9.36 -29.53 8.03
C GLY A 2 8.14 -28.63 8.24
N LYS A 3 7.87 -28.23 9.48
CA LYS A 3 6.81 -27.27 9.79
C LYS A 3 7.12 -25.96 9.07
N MET A 4 6.15 -25.38 8.36
CA MET A 4 6.31 -24.06 7.75
C MET A 4 6.53 -23.00 8.85
N ASN A 5 7.60 -22.22 8.70
CA ASN A 5 8.08 -21.26 9.70
C ASN A 5 7.30 -19.93 9.65
N ASP A 6 7.35 -19.19 10.75
CA ASP A 6 6.71 -17.90 11.02
C ASP A 6 6.79 -16.83 9.95
N GLU A 7 7.98 -16.65 9.39
CA GLU A 7 8.25 -15.61 8.39
C GLU A 7 8.02 -16.17 6.97
N THR A 8 8.00 -17.49 6.81
CA THR A 8 7.78 -18.17 5.53
C THR A 8 6.35 -18.02 5.05
N VAL A 9 5.36 -18.18 5.95
CA VAL A 9 3.93 -18.01 5.61
C VAL A 9 3.59 -16.60 5.12
N PRO A 10 3.88 -15.51 5.87
CA PRO A 10 3.61 -14.16 5.41
C PRO A 10 4.48 -13.77 4.21
N GLY A 11 5.73 -14.25 4.14
CA GLY A 11 6.59 -14.05 2.97
C GLY A 11 5.99 -14.64 1.71
N LEU A 12 5.53 -15.90 1.77
CA LEU A 12 4.86 -16.57 0.67
C LEU A 12 3.53 -15.90 0.31
N ALA A 13 2.74 -15.48 1.29
CA ALA A 13 1.49 -14.77 1.07
C ALA A 13 1.71 -13.44 0.33
N LEU A 14 2.75 -12.67 0.72
CA LEU A 14 3.12 -11.43 0.02
C LEU A 14 3.62 -11.70 -1.40
N LEU A 15 4.37 -12.78 -1.63
CA LEU A 15 4.80 -13.16 -2.98
C LEU A 15 3.61 -13.52 -3.88
N VAL A 16 2.65 -14.30 -3.36
CA VAL A 16 1.41 -14.63 -4.07
C VAL A 16 0.60 -13.36 -4.36
N LEU A 17 0.47 -12.47 -3.38
CA LEU A 17 -0.21 -11.19 -3.55
C LEU A 17 0.48 -10.33 -4.62
N ALA A 18 1.81 -10.22 -4.60
CA ALA A 18 2.56 -9.47 -5.60
C ALA A 18 2.37 -10.05 -7.01
N ALA A 19 2.39 -11.38 -7.14
CA ALA A 19 2.12 -12.06 -8.41
C ALA A 19 0.70 -11.77 -8.91
N ALA A 20 -0.31 -11.85 -8.02
CA ALA A 20 -1.70 -11.55 -8.36
C ALA A 20 -1.88 -10.08 -8.79
N VAL A 21 -1.30 -9.13 -8.03
CA VAL A 21 -1.32 -7.70 -8.40
C VAL A 21 -0.63 -7.48 -9.73
N THR A 22 0.53 -8.10 -9.96
CA THR A 22 1.25 -8.00 -11.24
C THR A 22 0.39 -8.50 -12.39
N TRP A 23 -0.23 -9.67 -12.24
CA TRP A 23 -1.12 -10.26 -13.24
C TRP A 23 -2.27 -9.31 -13.58
N LEU A 24 -2.99 -8.82 -12.56
CA LEU A 24 -4.10 -7.88 -12.75
C LEU A 24 -3.65 -6.55 -13.36
N SER A 25 -2.44 -6.10 -13.04
CA SER A 25 -1.87 -4.85 -13.55
C SER A 25 -1.45 -4.97 -15.01
N LEU A 26 -0.97 -6.14 -15.45
CA LEU A 26 -0.62 -6.36 -16.86
C LEU A 26 -1.85 -6.30 -17.78
N ASP A 27 -3.04 -6.60 -17.25
CA ASP A 27 -4.31 -6.51 -17.98
C ASP A 27 -4.91 -5.08 -17.99
N MET A 28 -4.35 -4.15 -17.21
CA MET A 28 -4.74 -2.75 -17.29
C MET A 28 -4.26 -2.18 -18.64
N GLY A 29 -5.23 -1.88 -19.51
CA GLY A 29 -4.97 -1.41 -20.88
C GLY A 29 -4.10 -0.16 -20.98
N THR A 30 -3.77 0.23 -22.22
CA THR A 30 -3.09 1.50 -22.47
C THR A 30 -4.03 2.63 -22.10
N GLY A 31 -3.62 3.48 -21.15
CA GLY A 31 -4.36 4.69 -20.77
C GLY A 31 -4.60 5.61 -21.97
N ALA A 32 -5.44 6.63 -21.79
CA ALA A 32 -5.71 7.64 -22.82
C ALA A 32 -4.39 8.07 -23.49
N ALA A 33 -4.37 8.10 -24.83
CA ALA A 33 -3.18 8.21 -25.69
C ALA A 33 -2.47 9.58 -25.59
N GLY A 34 -2.04 9.97 -24.40
CA GLY A 34 -1.31 11.19 -24.08
C GLY A 34 -0.06 10.93 -23.25
N ALA A 35 0.67 12.00 -22.94
CA ALA A 35 1.98 12.04 -22.27
C ALA A 35 1.97 11.63 -20.77
N THR A 36 1.03 10.76 -20.37
CA THR A 36 0.91 10.27 -19.00
C THR A 36 1.42 8.83 -18.91
N LEU A 37 1.94 8.43 -17.75
CA LEU A 37 2.38 7.06 -17.53
C LEU A 37 1.28 6.03 -17.76
N LYS A 38 1.70 4.82 -18.15
CA LYS A 38 0.77 3.70 -18.33
C LYS A 38 0.02 3.45 -17.00
N PRO A 39 -1.30 3.17 -17.04
CA PRO A 39 -2.10 2.93 -15.84
C PRO A 39 -1.54 1.83 -14.92
N ASN A 40 -0.83 0.86 -15.50
CA ASN A 40 -0.22 -0.24 -14.77
C ASN A 40 1.10 0.08 -14.07
N PHE A 41 1.72 1.23 -14.35
CA PHE A 41 3.07 1.55 -13.86
C PHE A 41 3.15 1.54 -12.32
N PHE A 42 2.23 2.25 -11.66
CA PHE A 42 2.18 2.33 -10.21
C PHE A 42 1.85 0.99 -9.53
N PRO A 43 0.78 0.29 -9.94
CA PRO A 43 0.51 -1.05 -9.45
C PRO A 43 1.71 -2.00 -9.57
N LEU A 44 2.46 -1.93 -10.67
CA LEU A 44 3.67 -2.74 -10.86
C LEU A 44 4.82 -2.35 -9.92
N ILE A 45 5.04 -1.05 -9.65
CA ILE A 45 6.02 -0.61 -8.64
C ILE A 45 5.62 -1.12 -7.25
N CYS A 46 4.34 -0.99 -6.88
CA CYS A 46 3.84 -1.50 -5.61
C CYS A 46 4.00 -3.02 -5.52
N ALA A 47 3.66 -3.76 -6.59
CA ALA A 47 3.85 -5.20 -6.66
C ALA A 47 5.32 -5.59 -6.51
N ALA A 48 6.25 -4.86 -7.13
CA ALA A 48 7.69 -5.08 -6.96
C ALA A 48 8.13 -4.87 -5.51
N GLY A 49 7.67 -3.80 -4.85
CA GLY A 49 7.93 -3.57 -3.42
C GLY A 49 7.41 -4.70 -2.53
N ILE A 50 6.16 -5.12 -2.74
CA ILE A 50 5.55 -6.26 -2.04
C ILE A 50 6.35 -7.55 -2.28
N ALA A 51 6.77 -7.79 -3.52
CA ALA A 51 7.56 -8.96 -3.88
C ALA A 51 8.92 -8.99 -3.17
N ILE A 52 9.62 -7.85 -3.12
CA ILE A 52 10.89 -7.72 -2.41
C ILE A 52 10.70 -7.99 -0.91
N CYS A 53 9.68 -7.38 -0.28
CA CYS A 53 9.37 -7.62 1.13
C CYS A 53 9.02 -9.09 1.39
N GLY A 54 8.18 -9.69 0.53
CA GLY A 54 7.79 -11.10 0.61
C GLY A 54 8.99 -12.04 0.46
N LEU A 55 9.87 -11.77 -0.49
CA LEU A 55 11.08 -12.56 -0.72
C LEU A 55 12.03 -12.50 0.48
N VAL A 56 12.27 -11.32 1.04
CA VAL A 56 13.12 -11.15 2.22
C VAL A 56 12.58 -11.92 3.41
N LEU A 57 11.27 -11.84 3.69
CA LEU A 57 10.62 -12.59 4.78
C LEU A 57 10.66 -14.09 4.52
N PHE A 58 10.41 -14.52 3.28
CA PHE A 58 10.44 -15.93 2.91
C PHE A 58 11.83 -16.53 3.11
N VAL A 59 12.88 -15.88 2.59
CA VAL A 59 14.27 -16.32 2.73
C VAL A 59 14.68 -16.38 4.20
N ARG A 60 14.38 -15.33 4.98
CA ARG A 60 14.69 -15.32 6.42
C ARG A 60 13.95 -16.42 7.18
N GLY A 61 12.68 -16.66 6.84
CA GLY A 61 11.88 -17.74 7.43
C GLY A 61 12.45 -19.12 7.13
N VAL A 62 12.89 -19.36 5.89
CA VAL A 62 13.56 -20.63 5.53
C VAL A 62 14.89 -20.78 6.25
N MET A 63 15.66 -19.70 6.41
CA MET A 63 16.97 -19.73 7.09
C MET A 63 16.90 -19.88 8.61
N LYS A 64 15.87 -19.36 9.28
CA LYS A 64 15.82 -19.28 10.76
C LYS A 64 15.22 -20.49 11.49
N GLY A 65 14.67 -21.48 10.78
CA GLY A 65 14.42 -22.84 11.30
C GLY A 65 13.35 -23.02 12.38
N GLU A 66 13.15 -22.09 13.32
CA GLU A 66 12.23 -22.23 14.44
C GLU A 66 11.68 -20.86 14.88
N GLY A 67 10.35 -20.70 14.83
CA GLY A 67 9.65 -19.52 15.31
C GLY A 67 8.21 -19.85 15.71
N ARG A 68 7.60 -18.98 16.53
CA ARG A 68 6.17 -18.96 16.91
C ARG A 68 5.32 -18.11 15.95
N LEU A 69 4.33 -18.74 15.31
CA LEU A 69 3.48 -18.10 14.29
C LEU A 69 3.05 -16.69 14.70
N PRO A 70 3.40 -15.64 13.94
CA PRO A 70 2.88 -14.31 14.20
C PRO A 70 1.36 -14.33 14.00
N SER A 71 0.64 -13.63 14.88
CA SER A 71 -0.79 -13.41 14.75
C SER A 71 -1.11 -12.88 13.36
N LEU A 72 -1.65 -13.74 12.49
CA LEU A 72 -1.86 -13.49 11.06
C LEU A 72 -2.72 -12.25 10.78
N VAL A 73 -3.48 -11.77 11.77
CA VAL A 73 -4.32 -10.59 11.65
C VAL A 73 -4.18 -9.74 12.91
N ASP A 74 -3.27 -8.77 12.91
CA ASP A 74 -3.33 -7.68 13.88
C ASP A 74 -4.57 -6.84 13.55
N ARG A 75 -5.37 -6.53 14.58
CA ARG A 75 -6.52 -5.62 14.48
C ARG A 75 -6.16 -4.31 13.77
N ARG A 76 -4.93 -3.84 13.94
CA ARG A 76 -4.41 -2.62 13.28
C ARG A 76 -4.37 -2.75 11.76
N PHE A 77 -3.88 -3.88 11.25
CA PHE A 77 -3.87 -4.17 9.82
C PHE A 77 -5.30 -4.28 9.28
N ALA A 78 -6.20 -4.92 10.02
CA ALA A 78 -7.61 -5.01 9.62
C ALA A 78 -8.27 -3.62 9.52
N ILE A 79 -7.96 -2.69 10.44
CA ILE A 79 -8.44 -1.31 10.40
C ILE A 79 -7.93 -0.59 9.16
N VAL A 80 -6.62 -0.68 8.87
CA VAL A 80 -6.02 0.00 7.70
C VAL A 80 -6.53 -0.60 6.39
N ALA A 81 -6.68 -1.92 6.31
CA ALA A 81 -7.24 -2.60 5.15
C ALA A 81 -8.71 -2.19 4.93
N GLY A 82 -9.52 -2.15 5.99
CA GLY A 82 -10.91 -1.67 5.91
C GLY A 82 -10.99 -0.21 5.48
N LEU A 83 -10.11 0.64 6.01
CA LEU A 83 -10.01 2.04 5.62
C LEU A 83 -9.62 2.21 4.15
N LEU A 84 -8.77 1.33 3.61
CA LEU A 84 -8.39 1.35 2.20
C LEU A 84 -9.56 1.00 1.29
N VAL A 85 -10.37 0.01 1.68
CA VAL A 85 -11.60 -0.35 0.94
C VAL A 85 -12.60 0.80 0.93
N VAL A 86 -12.81 1.43 2.09
CA VAL A 86 -13.63 2.63 2.23
C VAL A 86 -13.09 3.72 1.31
N TYR A 87 -11.81 4.09 1.46
CA TYR A 87 -11.18 5.13 0.66
C TYR A 87 -11.35 4.88 -0.85
N TYR A 88 -11.13 3.65 -1.31
CA TYR A 88 -11.33 3.28 -2.72
C TYR A 88 -12.78 3.47 -3.18
N TRP A 89 -13.75 3.06 -2.36
CA TRP A 89 -15.17 3.18 -2.67
C TRP A 89 -15.61 4.64 -2.89
N TRP A 90 -15.09 5.55 -2.07
CA TRP A 90 -15.40 6.98 -2.16
C TRP A 90 -14.39 7.80 -2.97
N PHE A 91 -13.38 7.15 -3.58
CA PHE A 91 -12.27 7.83 -4.22
C PHE A 91 -12.70 8.82 -5.31
N GLN A 92 -13.73 8.49 -6.08
CA GLN A 92 -14.24 9.38 -7.14
C GLN A 92 -15.04 10.58 -6.60
N SER A 93 -15.58 10.48 -5.38
CA SER A 93 -16.42 11.51 -4.78
C SER A 93 -15.65 12.47 -3.88
N ILE A 94 -14.52 12.02 -3.32
CA ILE A 94 -13.73 12.76 -2.33
C ILE A 94 -12.50 13.37 -3.01
N ASP A 95 -12.19 14.62 -2.68
CA ASP A 95 -10.92 15.25 -3.08
C ASP A 95 -9.73 14.44 -2.55
N PHE A 96 -8.80 14.09 -3.44
CA PHE A 96 -7.63 13.27 -3.10
C PHE A 96 -6.87 13.81 -1.89
N ARG A 97 -6.74 15.13 -1.77
CA ARG A 97 -5.96 15.76 -0.68
C ARG A 97 -6.60 15.47 0.67
N VAL A 98 -7.93 15.62 0.76
CA VAL A 98 -8.68 15.34 1.99
C VAL A 98 -8.63 13.86 2.31
N GLY A 99 -8.90 13.01 1.31
CA GLY A 99 -8.94 11.58 1.51
C GLY A 99 -7.59 10.98 1.92
N ALA A 100 -6.49 11.38 1.27
CA ALA A 100 -5.14 10.96 1.63
C ALA A 100 -4.72 11.46 3.03
N TRP A 101 -5.08 12.69 3.40
CA TRP A 101 -4.81 13.24 4.73
C TRP A 101 -5.54 12.46 5.83
N VAL A 102 -6.85 12.23 5.65
CA VAL A 102 -7.66 11.42 6.59
C VAL A 102 -7.10 10.00 6.67
N PHE A 103 -6.79 9.40 5.53
CA PHE A 103 -6.24 8.05 5.46
C PHE A 103 -4.94 7.92 6.26
N ALA A 104 -4.00 8.84 6.06
CA ALA A 104 -2.73 8.89 6.78
C ALA A 104 -2.95 9.10 8.29
N LEU A 105 -3.83 10.02 8.67
CA LEU A 105 -4.14 10.32 10.06
C LEU A 105 -4.71 9.10 10.80
N VAL A 106 -5.74 8.46 10.24
CA VAL A 106 -6.38 7.28 10.85
C VAL A 106 -5.38 6.11 10.91
N THR A 107 -4.55 5.93 9.88
CA THR A 107 -3.48 4.93 9.89
C THR A 107 -2.52 5.17 11.04
N MET A 108 -2.01 6.39 11.22
CA MET A 108 -1.12 6.74 12.33
C MET A 108 -1.77 6.48 13.70
N LEU A 109 -3.04 6.85 13.85
CA LEU A 109 -3.80 6.60 15.08
C LEU A 109 -4.01 5.10 15.35
N ALA A 110 -4.27 4.30 14.31
CA ALA A 110 -4.41 2.84 14.41
C ALA A 110 -3.10 2.17 14.86
N PHE A 111 -1.95 2.69 14.43
CA PHE A 111 -0.63 2.27 14.90
C PHE A 111 -0.25 2.83 16.29
N GLY A 112 -1.11 3.62 16.91
CA GLY A 112 -0.93 4.13 18.27
C GLY A 112 -0.05 5.38 18.37
N ILE A 113 0.22 6.06 17.26
CA ILE A 113 0.96 7.32 17.26
C ILE A 113 0.05 8.41 17.84
N ARG A 114 0.44 9.00 18.99
CA ARG A 114 -0.34 10.03 19.70
C ARG A 114 0.36 11.38 19.80
N SER A 115 1.56 11.52 19.24
CA SER A 115 2.27 12.80 19.22
C SER A 115 1.56 13.79 18.32
N ILE A 116 0.99 14.85 18.89
CA ILE A 116 0.24 15.87 18.14
C ILE A 116 1.06 16.51 17.02
N ARG A 117 2.38 16.70 17.25
CA ARG A 117 3.30 17.25 16.25
C ARG A 117 3.40 16.34 15.03
N LEU A 118 3.50 15.02 15.25
CA LEU A 118 3.55 14.04 14.17
C LEU A 118 2.19 13.91 13.46
N LEU A 119 1.10 13.88 14.22
CA LEU A 119 -0.26 13.77 13.68
C LEU A 119 -0.66 14.98 12.83
N ALA A 120 -0.15 16.17 13.12
CA ALA A 120 -0.39 17.36 12.30
C ALA A 120 0.56 17.42 11.10
N ALA A 121 1.86 17.27 11.31
CA ALA A 121 2.85 17.49 10.26
C ALA A 121 2.86 16.37 9.21
N TYR A 122 2.84 15.11 9.64
CA TYR A 122 3.10 14.00 8.73
C TYR A 122 1.99 13.78 7.69
N PRO A 123 0.69 13.76 8.04
CA PRO A 123 -0.37 13.63 7.04
C PRO A 123 -0.37 14.77 6.03
N VAL A 124 -0.07 16.00 6.46
CA VAL A 124 -0.01 17.18 5.56
C VAL A 124 1.17 17.04 4.59
N ILE A 125 2.37 16.76 5.10
CA ILE A 125 3.57 16.60 4.27
C ILE A 125 3.39 15.44 3.31
N LEU A 126 2.93 14.27 3.79
CA LEU A 126 2.73 13.09 2.96
C LEU A 126 1.71 13.35 1.84
N THR A 127 0.58 13.98 2.18
CA THR A 127 -0.45 14.34 1.20
C THR A 127 0.09 15.28 0.14
N ALA A 128 0.85 16.31 0.54
CA ALA A 128 1.45 17.25 -0.40
C ALA A 128 2.45 16.56 -1.32
N VAL A 129 3.37 15.75 -0.77
CA VAL A 129 4.36 15.00 -1.53
C VAL A 129 3.69 14.05 -2.52
N LEU A 130 2.64 13.33 -2.10
CA LEU A 130 1.91 12.44 -2.99
C LEU A 130 1.18 13.23 -4.09
N TYR A 131 0.47 14.30 -3.73
CA TYR A 131 -0.26 15.13 -4.69
C TYR A 131 0.68 15.66 -5.78
N PHE A 132 1.75 16.36 -5.40
CA PHE A 132 2.71 16.91 -6.35
C PHE A 132 3.49 15.83 -7.10
N GLY A 133 3.82 14.72 -6.43
CA GLY A 133 4.44 13.57 -7.08
C GLY A 133 3.56 13.06 -8.23
N PHE A 134 2.28 12.83 -7.97
CA PHE A 134 1.33 12.36 -8.98
C PHE A 134 1.03 13.38 -10.06
N THR A 135 0.71 14.63 -9.71
CA THR A 135 0.33 15.66 -10.69
C THR A 135 1.52 16.12 -11.51
N ASP A 136 2.62 16.49 -10.87
CA ASP A 136 3.73 17.17 -11.55
C ASP A 136 4.81 16.18 -11.97
N GLY A 137 5.05 15.14 -11.16
CA GLY A 137 6.03 14.11 -11.47
C GLY A 137 5.53 13.11 -12.51
N PHE A 138 4.24 12.74 -12.46
CA PHE A 138 3.70 11.66 -13.27
C PHE A 138 2.57 12.06 -14.22
N GLY A 139 2.13 13.33 -14.19
CA GLY A 139 1.05 13.83 -15.06
C GLY A 139 -0.32 13.21 -14.76
N VAL A 140 -0.52 12.65 -13.57
CA VAL A 140 -1.75 11.97 -13.18
C VAL A 140 -2.77 12.98 -12.68
N VAL A 141 -3.95 13.00 -13.31
CA VAL A 141 -5.08 13.82 -12.85
C VAL A 141 -5.74 13.12 -11.66
N LEU A 142 -5.76 13.79 -10.52
CA LEU A 142 -6.39 13.31 -9.30
C LEU A 142 -7.74 13.99 -9.08
N PRO A 143 -8.74 13.30 -8.49
CA PRO A 143 -10.01 13.91 -8.11
C PRO A 143 -9.77 15.14 -7.23
N SER A 144 -10.23 16.29 -7.70
CA SER A 144 -10.22 17.54 -6.94
C SER A 144 -11.50 18.31 -7.20
N TRP A 145 -12.01 19.01 -6.19
CA TRP A 145 -13.27 19.76 -6.29
C TRP A 145 -13.10 21.17 -6.89
N ASN A 146 -12.13 21.34 -7.79
CA ASN A 146 -11.76 22.64 -8.37
C ASN A 146 -12.38 22.82 -9.76
#